data_AF-A0A7S4VXZ0-F1
#
_entry.id   AF-A0A7S4VXZ0-F1
#
_cell.length_a   1.000
_cell.length_b   1.000
_cell.length_c   1.000
_cell.angle_alpha   90.00
_cell.angle_beta   90.00
_cell.angle_gamma   90.00
#
_symmetry.space_group_name_H-M   'P 1'
#
loop_
_entity.id
_entity.type
_entity.pdbx_description
1 polymer ?
#
loop_
_entity_poly.entity_id
_entity_poly.type
_entity_poly.pdbx_seq_one_letter_code
_entity_poly.pdbx_strand_id
1 'polypeptide(L)'
;QVEIAAPGVLVDSTLPDNAYAKWSGTSMATPHVAGVAALVWSHFPDCTNKQIREALIKSTQDLGVQGCDNDYGFGLVDAQAAYQYLKTNGCEFSVGETVGGCNQCPECSSAPTSSPVAFPGCPDNERYFKVSITTDNYGSETSWRVTKENGQDQITGGNYASNRAHTERYCIPNDACTFEISDEYGDGMCCNFGNGSYEVWINNMSKGSGGAFGSSATVDLCDGMPTPAPVAPVTPAPTLPPTLPPTMAPTPLPTPAPVAPTILAPTLSDPCVNVQVSIGTDDYPDETEWSITDKEGTVIVSGNGYTTRNIEHIKDECVPTGRIYTFTVLDAYGDGICCDYGEGSYKLSLGETAFIQG
;
A
#
# COMPACT_ATOMS: atom_id res chain seq x y z
N GLN A 1 -1.31 -1.78 23.08
CA GLN A 1 -2.04 -3.01 22.71
C GLN A 1 -3.53 -2.73 22.70
N VAL A 2 -4.14 -2.90 21.53
CA VAL A 2 -5.58 -2.81 21.31
C VAL A 2 -6.22 -4.20 21.34
N GLU A 3 -7.55 -4.26 21.49
CA GLU A 3 -8.29 -5.53 21.44
C GLU A 3 -8.88 -5.79 20.05
N ILE A 4 -9.46 -4.76 19.43
CA ILE A 4 -9.92 -4.76 18.04
C ILE A 4 -9.66 -3.37 17.45
N ALA A 5 -9.45 -3.31 16.14
CA ALA A 5 -9.20 -2.08 15.40
C ALA A 5 -10.45 -1.60 14.65
N ALA A 6 -10.48 -0.31 14.33
CA ALA A 6 -11.52 0.33 13.53
C ALA A 6 -10.97 1.58 12.82
N PRO A 7 -11.66 2.13 11.80
CA PRO A 7 -11.22 3.32 11.10
C PRO A 7 -11.02 4.50 12.06
N GLY A 8 -9.81 5.06 12.07
CA GLY A 8 -9.43 6.14 12.98
C GLY A 8 -8.57 7.22 12.32
N VAL A 9 -8.42 7.23 11.00
CA VAL A 9 -7.63 8.23 10.26
C VAL A 9 -8.56 8.93 9.27
N LEU A 10 -8.54 10.26 9.27
CA LEU A 10 -9.35 11.12 8.40
C LEU A 10 -10.85 10.77 8.42
N VAL A 11 -11.38 10.45 9.60
CA VAL A 11 -12.79 10.09 9.80
C VAL A 11 -13.64 11.34 9.75
N ASP A 12 -14.49 11.44 8.74
CA ASP A 12 -15.43 12.54 8.55
C ASP A 12 -16.62 12.41 9.52
N SER A 13 -16.91 13.48 10.26
CA SER A 13 -18.00 13.49 11.22
C SER A 13 -18.56 14.89 11.46
N THR A 14 -19.71 14.95 12.13
CA THR A 14 -20.44 16.20 12.41
C THR A 14 -19.78 17.01 13.51
N LEU A 15 -19.78 18.33 13.34
CA LEU A 15 -19.44 19.33 14.34
C LEU A 15 -20.67 20.18 14.71
N PRO A 16 -20.62 20.94 15.82
CA PRO A 16 -21.60 21.99 16.10
C PRO A 16 -21.79 22.96 14.92
N ASP A 17 -22.89 23.71 14.95
CA ASP A 17 -23.18 24.75 13.96
C ASP A 17 -23.33 24.24 12.52
N ASN A 18 -23.85 23.02 12.36
CA ASN A 18 -24.13 22.38 11.07
C ASN A 18 -22.86 22.22 10.20
N ALA A 19 -21.73 21.95 10.84
CA ALA A 19 -20.43 21.75 10.21
C ALA A 19 -20.01 20.28 10.19
N TYR A 20 -18.99 19.98 9.40
CA TYR A 20 -18.35 18.67 9.29
C TYR A 20 -16.83 18.85 9.32
N ALA A 21 -16.13 17.88 9.88
CA ALA A 21 -14.68 17.85 9.83
C ALA A 21 -14.16 16.41 9.87
N LYS A 22 -12.96 16.23 9.33
CA LYS A 22 -12.22 14.97 9.40
C LYS A 22 -11.21 15.02 10.52
N TRP A 23 -11.30 14.10 11.47
CA TRP A 23 -10.32 13.96 12.55
C TRP A 23 -9.67 12.57 12.53
N SER A 24 -8.49 12.49 13.13
CA SER A 24 -7.74 11.25 13.29
C SER A 24 -7.49 10.98 14.77
N GLY A 25 -7.51 9.70 15.15
CA GLY A 25 -7.21 9.22 16.49
C GLY A 25 -8.05 8.01 16.87
N THR A 26 -7.64 7.34 17.95
CA THR A 26 -8.43 6.25 18.56
C THR A 26 -9.80 6.73 19.04
N SER A 27 -9.96 8.03 19.30
CA SER A 27 -11.25 8.68 19.56
C SER A 27 -12.22 8.60 18.38
N MET A 28 -11.71 8.49 17.14
CA MET A 28 -12.52 8.29 15.92
C MET A 28 -12.74 6.81 15.61
N ALA A 29 -11.82 5.93 16.01
CA ALA A 29 -12.00 4.47 15.94
C ALA A 29 -13.06 3.96 16.95
N THR A 30 -13.08 4.52 18.15
CA THR A 30 -14.01 4.13 19.24
C THR A 30 -15.50 4.17 18.83
N PRO A 31 -16.04 5.25 18.22
CA PRO A 31 -17.45 5.30 17.84
C PRO A 31 -17.82 4.30 16.74
N HIS A 32 -16.89 3.88 15.89
CA HIS A 32 -17.14 2.79 14.92
C HIS A 32 -17.42 1.47 15.65
N VAL A 33 -16.53 1.08 16.57
CA VAL A 33 -16.71 -0.14 17.38
C VAL A 33 -18.01 -0.06 18.20
N ALA A 34 -18.28 1.09 18.84
CA ALA A 34 -19.50 1.30 19.60
C ALA A 34 -20.76 1.21 18.73
N GLY A 35 -20.71 1.75 17.51
CA GLY A 35 -21.79 1.68 16.53
C GLY A 35 -22.08 0.25 16.09
N VAL A 36 -21.04 -0.55 15.80
CA VAL A 36 -21.21 -1.97 15.46
C VAL A 36 -21.77 -2.76 16.64
N ALA A 37 -21.24 -2.54 17.85
CA ALA A 37 -21.75 -3.18 19.06
C ALA A 37 -23.24 -2.87 19.29
N ALA A 38 -23.63 -1.60 19.17
CA ALA A 38 -25.02 -1.16 19.31
C ALA A 38 -25.92 -1.77 18.23
N LEU A 39 -25.45 -1.80 16.97
CA LEU A 39 -26.18 -2.40 15.85
C LEU A 39 -26.49 -3.87 16.13
N VAL A 40 -25.47 -4.68 16.39
CA VAL A 40 -25.70 -6.12 16.60
C VAL A 40 -26.48 -6.39 17.88
N TRP A 41 -26.24 -5.64 18.96
CA TRP A 41 -26.99 -5.81 20.20
C TRP A 41 -28.47 -5.44 20.06
N SER A 42 -28.80 -4.47 19.20
CA SER A 42 -30.21 -4.16 18.89
C SER A 42 -30.95 -5.31 18.19
N HIS A 43 -30.23 -6.17 17.45
CA HIS A 43 -30.78 -7.35 16.79
C HIS A 43 -30.79 -8.61 17.68
N PHE A 44 -29.90 -8.66 18.68
CA PHE A 44 -29.76 -9.78 19.62
C PHE A 44 -29.87 -9.28 21.07
N PRO A 45 -31.05 -8.75 21.48
CA PRO A 45 -31.21 -8.09 22.78
C PRO A 45 -31.04 -9.01 23.99
N ASP A 46 -31.19 -10.32 23.79
CA ASP A 46 -31.01 -11.34 24.85
C ASP A 46 -29.53 -11.68 25.10
N CYS A 47 -28.62 -11.23 24.24
CA CYS A 47 -27.19 -11.39 24.44
C CYS A 47 -26.70 -10.43 25.54
N THR A 48 -25.79 -10.93 26.37
CA THR A 48 -25.07 -10.12 27.36
C THR A 48 -23.99 -9.28 26.70
N ASN A 49 -23.56 -8.20 27.36
CA ASN A 49 -22.44 -7.37 26.89
C ASN A 49 -21.15 -8.19 26.61
N LYS A 50 -20.89 -9.23 27.41
CA LYS A 50 -19.76 -10.14 27.20
C LYS A 50 -19.90 -10.94 25.92
N GLN A 51 -21.09 -11.42 25.61
CA GLN A 51 -21.35 -12.17 24.38
C GLN A 51 -21.28 -11.29 23.13
N ILE A 52 -21.73 -10.04 23.23
CA ILE A 52 -21.56 -9.06 22.15
C ILE A 52 -20.07 -8.79 21.91
N ARG A 53 -19.30 -8.50 22.97
CA ARG A 53 -17.84 -8.30 22.87
C ARG A 53 -17.13 -9.50 22.23
N GLU A 54 -17.46 -10.72 22.67
CA GLU A 54 -16.89 -11.95 22.12
C GLU A 54 -17.26 -12.14 20.65
N ALA A 55 -18.50 -11.84 20.26
CA ALA A 55 -18.92 -11.92 18.87
C ALA A 55 -18.15 -10.93 17.99
N LEU A 56 -17.90 -9.70 18.47
CA LEU A 56 -17.07 -8.73 17.75
C LEU A 56 -15.64 -9.26 17.57
N ILE A 57 -15.04 -9.81 18.62
CA ILE A 57 -13.67 -10.37 18.60
C ILE A 57 -13.56 -11.56 17.63
N LYS A 58 -14.55 -12.46 17.60
CA LYS A 58 -14.52 -13.67 16.76
C LYS A 58 -14.86 -13.43 15.30
N SER A 59 -15.30 -12.22 14.97
CA SER A 59 -15.77 -11.86 13.64
C SER A 59 -14.97 -10.72 13.01
N THR A 60 -13.88 -10.29 13.65
CA THR A 60 -12.96 -9.32 13.06
C THR A 60 -12.33 -9.88 11.78
N GLN A 61 -12.01 -8.96 10.87
CA GLN A 61 -11.08 -9.23 9.80
C GLN A 61 -9.66 -9.17 10.38
N ASP A 62 -9.01 -10.32 10.50
CA ASP A 62 -7.60 -10.42 10.92
C ASP A 62 -6.70 -9.64 9.95
N LEU A 63 -5.96 -8.67 10.48
CA LEU A 63 -5.04 -7.79 9.76
C LEU A 63 -3.67 -7.88 10.43
N GLY A 64 -2.60 -7.73 9.66
CA GLY A 64 -1.25 -7.81 10.20
C GLY A 64 -0.79 -9.26 10.39
N VAL A 65 -0.29 -9.58 11.58
CA VAL A 65 0.22 -10.93 11.88
C VAL A 65 -0.96 -11.81 12.25
N GLN A 66 -1.06 -12.98 11.62
CA GLN A 66 -2.17 -13.91 11.85
C GLN A 66 -2.41 -14.15 13.35
N GLY A 67 -3.67 -14.00 13.76
CA GLY A 67 -4.09 -14.06 15.15
C GLY A 67 -4.10 -12.69 15.81
N CYS A 68 -3.94 -12.65 17.13
CA CYS A 68 -3.96 -11.38 17.83
C CYS A 68 -2.56 -10.76 17.88
N ASP A 69 -2.42 -9.50 17.45
CA ASP A 69 -1.17 -8.76 17.48
C ASP A 69 -1.28 -7.43 18.26
N ASN A 70 -0.16 -6.72 18.39
CA ASN A 70 -0.11 -5.48 19.17
C ASN A 70 -0.72 -4.27 18.45
N ASP A 71 -0.82 -4.34 17.11
CA ASP A 71 -1.17 -3.23 16.22
C ASP A 71 -2.69 -3.23 15.93
N TYR A 72 -3.25 -4.38 15.61
CA TYR A 72 -4.66 -4.57 15.24
C TYR A 72 -5.47 -5.34 16.31
N GLY A 73 -4.83 -5.88 17.33
CA GLY A 73 -5.50 -6.77 18.27
C GLY A 73 -5.98 -8.01 17.52
N PHE A 74 -7.24 -8.40 17.67
CA PHE A 74 -7.83 -9.49 16.89
C PHE A 74 -8.19 -9.09 15.44
N GLY A 75 -8.03 -7.82 15.06
CA GLY A 75 -8.28 -7.34 13.69
C GLY A 75 -9.31 -6.22 13.60
N LEU A 76 -9.68 -5.87 12.37
CA LEU A 76 -10.64 -4.82 12.03
C LEU A 76 -12.08 -5.27 12.31
N VAL A 77 -12.86 -4.44 13.01
CA VAL A 77 -14.28 -4.70 13.29
C VAL A 77 -15.11 -4.82 12.00
N ASP A 78 -15.93 -5.87 11.91
CA ASP A 78 -16.83 -6.12 10.76
C ASP A 78 -18.27 -6.32 11.25
N ALA A 79 -19.15 -5.39 10.89
CA ALA A 79 -20.55 -5.39 11.30
C ALA A 79 -21.35 -6.57 10.71
N GLN A 80 -21.08 -6.93 9.46
CA GLN A 80 -21.78 -8.01 8.79
C GLN A 80 -21.35 -9.35 9.37
N ALA A 81 -20.05 -9.56 9.56
CA ALA A 81 -19.52 -10.79 10.14
C ALA A 81 -20.01 -10.97 11.60
N ALA A 82 -20.03 -9.90 12.40
CA ALA A 82 -20.55 -9.93 13.77
C ALA A 82 -22.04 -10.31 13.81
N TYR A 83 -22.85 -9.74 12.92
CA TYR A 83 -24.26 -10.10 12.81
C TYR A 83 -24.45 -11.58 12.42
N GLN A 84 -23.70 -12.08 11.43
CA GLN A 84 -23.80 -13.49 11.01
C GLN A 84 -23.32 -14.45 12.10
N TYR A 85 -22.28 -14.07 12.84
CA TYR A 85 -21.78 -14.85 13.98
C TYR A 85 -22.87 -15.06 15.02
N LEU A 86 -23.54 -13.99 15.45
CA LEU A 86 -24.64 -14.04 16.43
C LEU A 86 -25.89 -14.72 15.86
N LYS A 87 -26.20 -14.53 14.58
CA LYS A 87 -27.31 -15.23 13.91
C LYS A 87 -27.11 -16.74 13.92
N THR A 88 -25.87 -17.20 13.76
CA THR A 88 -25.52 -18.62 13.67
C THR A 88 -25.42 -19.27 15.05
N ASN A 89 -24.79 -18.59 16.01
CA ASN A 89 -24.47 -19.16 17.32
C ASN A 89 -25.47 -18.77 18.43
N GLY A 90 -26.36 -17.81 18.16
CA GLY A 90 -27.26 -17.25 19.16
C GLY A 90 -26.51 -16.61 20.33
N CYS A 91 -27.17 -16.56 21.49
CA CYS A 91 -26.61 -16.05 22.74
C CYS A 91 -26.33 -17.18 23.76
N GLU A 92 -26.13 -18.42 23.29
CA GLU A 92 -26.03 -19.60 24.18
C GLU A 92 -24.58 -20.05 24.46
N PHE A 93 -23.58 -19.36 23.91
CA PHE A 93 -22.18 -19.69 24.14
C PHE A 93 -21.66 -19.13 25.47
N SER A 94 -20.84 -19.93 26.15
CA SER A 94 -20.19 -19.56 27.41
C SER A 94 -19.02 -18.62 27.13
N VAL A 95 -19.07 -17.44 27.73
CA VAL A 95 -17.99 -16.44 27.70
C VAL A 95 -17.18 -16.53 28.98
N GLY A 96 -15.85 -16.64 28.84
CA GLY A 96 -14.92 -16.71 29.96
C GLY A 96 -14.83 -15.41 30.77
N GLU A 97 -13.83 -15.34 31.65
CA GLU A 97 -13.55 -14.09 32.36
C GLU A 97 -13.09 -12.99 31.39
N THR A 98 -13.40 -11.74 31.73
CA THR A 98 -12.98 -10.58 30.94
C THR A 98 -11.55 -10.23 31.31
N VAL A 99 -10.59 -10.67 30.50
CA VAL A 99 -9.14 -10.47 30.71
C VAL A 99 -8.62 -9.28 29.89
N GLY A 100 -9.27 -8.98 28.76
CA GLY A 100 -8.88 -7.90 27.85
C GLY A 100 -7.66 -8.20 26.97
N GLY A 101 -7.51 -7.40 25.90
CA GLY A 101 -6.44 -7.57 24.90
C GLY A 101 -6.43 -8.95 24.26
N CYS A 102 -5.26 -9.40 23.78
CA CYS A 102 -5.13 -10.71 23.13
C CYS A 102 -5.43 -11.92 24.03
N ASN A 103 -5.51 -11.72 25.34
CA ASN A 103 -5.88 -12.77 26.28
C ASN A 103 -7.40 -12.96 26.39
N GLN A 104 -8.20 -12.07 25.79
CA GLN A 104 -9.67 -12.16 25.86
C GLN A 104 -10.22 -13.40 25.15
N CYS A 105 -9.58 -13.80 24.06
CA CYS A 105 -9.91 -15.01 23.33
C CYS A 105 -8.64 -15.79 22.94
N PRO A 106 -8.10 -16.62 23.85
CA PRO A 106 -6.93 -17.44 23.57
C PRO A 106 -7.17 -18.42 22.41
N GLU A 107 -8.41 -18.89 22.26
CA GLU A 107 -8.84 -19.76 21.16
C GLU A 107 -8.91 -19.03 19.80
N CYS A 108 -9.07 -17.69 19.81
CA CYS A 108 -8.98 -16.87 18.60
C CYS A 108 -7.52 -16.60 18.20
N SER A 109 -6.60 -16.70 19.17
CA SER A 109 -5.15 -16.64 18.93
C SER A 109 -4.57 -17.99 18.51
N SER A 110 -5.23 -19.10 18.82
CA SER A 110 -4.83 -20.43 18.36
C SER A 110 -5.66 -20.83 17.14
N ALA A 111 -5.08 -20.70 15.94
CA ALA A 111 -5.71 -21.01 14.66
C ALA A 111 -6.70 -22.21 14.72
N PRO A 112 -8.03 -21.98 14.73
CA PRO A 112 -8.98 -23.04 14.60
C PRO A 112 -9.16 -23.32 13.11
N THR A 113 -8.62 -24.45 12.67
CA THR A 113 -8.77 -25.03 11.33
C THR A 113 -8.01 -24.27 10.26
N SER A 114 -7.22 -25.01 9.47
CA SER A 114 -6.46 -24.49 8.33
C SER A 114 -7.33 -23.57 7.48
N SER A 115 -6.95 -22.29 7.45
CA SER A 115 -7.28 -21.35 6.38
C SER A 115 -7.18 -22.08 5.03
N PRO A 116 -8.06 -21.81 4.04
CA PRO A 116 -7.95 -22.41 2.72
C PRO A 116 -6.50 -22.31 2.27
N VAL A 117 -5.86 -23.48 2.19
CA VAL A 117 -4.41 -23.74 2.04
C VAL A 117 -3.63 -22.45 1.85
N ALA A 118 -2.95 -21.99 2.92
CA ALA A 118 -1.95 -20.93 2.79
C ALA A 118 -1.14 -21.23 1.54
N PHE A 119 -1.20 -20.32 0.57
CA PHE A 119 -0.62 -20.55 -0.74
C PHE A 119 0.84 -20.97 -0.50
N PRO A 120 1.25 -22.18 -0.94
CA PRO A 120 2.57 -22.71 -0.61
C PRO A 120 3.59 -21.67 -1.02
N GLY A 121 4.52 -21.35 -0.10
CA GLY A 121 5.57 -20.37 -0.37
C GLY A 121 6.26 -20.67 -1.70
N CYS A 122 6.58 -19.62 -2.44
CA CYS A 122 7.22 -19.80 -3.74
C CYS A 122 8.66 -20.29 -3.58
N PRO A 123 9.16 -21.09 -4.52
CA PRO A 123 10.59 -21.39 -4.64
C PRO A 123 11.44 -20.12 -4.72
N ASP A 124 12.72 -20.18 -4.34
CA ASP A 124 13.64 -19.02 -4.33
C ASP A 124 13.77 -18.29 -5.69
N ASN A 125 13.45 -18.97 -6.80
CA ASN A 125 13.49 -18.42 -8.16
C ASN A 125 12.15 -17.82 -8.63
N GLU A 126 11.15 -17.73 -7.76
CA GLU A 126 9.81 -17.22 -8.04
C GLU A 126 9.34 -16.26 -6.93
N ARG A 127 8.37 -15.40 -7.25
CA ARG A 127 7.75 -14.45 -6.34
C ARG A 127 6.27 -14.75 -6.16
N TYR A 128 5.77 -14.43 -4.97
CA TYR A 128 4.36 -14.56 -4.67
C TYR A 128 3.57 -13.43 -5.33
N PHE A 129 2.72 -13.77 -6.29
CA PHE A 129 1.82 -12.86 -6.97
C PHE A 129 0.38 -13.05 -6.49
N LYS A 130 -0.29 -11.95 -6.20
CA LYS A 130 -1.71 -11.92 -5.86
C LYS A 130 -2.38 -10.84 -6.71
N VAL A 131 -3.56 -11.14 -7.22
CA VAL A 131 -4.42 -10.16 -7.87
C VAL A 131 -5.83 -10.29 -7.31
N SER A 132 -6.44 -9.16 -7.01
CA SER A 132 -7.83 -9.06 -6.56
C SER A 132 -8.57 -8.16 -7.51
N ILE A 133 -9.69 -8.65 -8.03
CA ILE A 133 -10.50 -7.97 -9.05
C ILE A 133 -11.92 -7.95 -8.55
N THR A 134 -12.49 -6.77 -8.38
CA THR A 134 -13.92 -6.56 -8.24
C THR A 134 -14.45 -6.24 -9.62
N THR A 135 -15.23 -7.13 -10.21
CA THR A 135 -15.86 -6.87 -11.51
C THR A 135 -17.05 -5.94 -11.35
N ASP A 136 -17.35 -5.19 -12.40
CA ASP A 136 -18.55 -4.39 -12.54
C ASP A 136 -19.71 -5.22 -13.11
N ASN A 137 -20.70 -4.59 -13.75
CA ASN A 137 -21.83 -5.30 -14.33
C ASN A 137 -21.44 -6.29 -15.45
N TYR A 138 -20.21 -6.23 -15.99
CA TYR A 138 -19.77 -6.98 -17.17
C TYR A 138 -18.46 -7.75 -16.95
N GLY A 139 -18.36 -8.49 -15.84
CA GLY A 139 -17.14 -9.23 -15.49
C GLY A 139 -16.63 -10.24 -16.53
N SER A 140 -17.45 -10.70 -17.47
CA SER A 140 -16.99 -11.61 -18.53
C SER A 140 -16.02 -10.97 -19.52
N GLU A 141 -15.98 -9.64 -19.59
CA GLU A 141 -15.17 -8.84 -20.50
C GLU A 141 -13.78 -8.55 -19.92
N THR A 142 -13.65 -8.72 -18.60
CA THR A 142 -12.40 -8.54 -17.87
C THR A 142 -11.48 -9.74 -18.04
N SER A 143 -10.27 -9.50 -18.52
CA SER A 143 -9.17 -10.47 -18.54
C SER A 143 -7.85 -9.82 -18.14
N TRP A 144 -6.86 -10.60 -17.74
CA TRP A 144 -5.54 -10.08 -17.44
C TRP A 144 -4.45 -11.09 -17.79
N ARG A 145 -3.23 -10.60 -17.93
CA ARG A 145 -2.02 -11.38 -18.14
C ARG A 145 -0.85 -10.84 -17.36
N VAL A 146 0.08 -11.71 -16.99
CA VAL A 146 1.42 -11.34 -16.54
C VAL A 146 2.44 -11.81 -17.57
N THR A 147 3.31 -10.91 -18.00
CA THR A 147 4.32 -11.17 -19.03
C THR A 147 5.74 -10.97 -18.51
N LYS A 148 6.68 -11.70 -19.09
CA LYS A 148 8.12 -11.50 -18.90
C LYS A 148 8.62 -10.30 -19.68
N GLU A 149 9.82 -9.82 -19.34
CA GLU A 149 10.51 -8.74 -20.04
C GLU A 149 10.70 -8.99 -21.55
N ASN A 150 10.75 -10.26 -21.97
CA ASN A 150 10.82 -10.66 -23.38
C ASN A 150 9.45 -10.70 -24.11
N GLY A 151 8.37 -10.29 -23.44
CA GLY A 151 7.00 -10.28 -23.97
C GLY A 151 6.29 -11.63 -23.94
N GLN A 152 6.82 -12.64 -23.24
CA GLN A 152 6.19 -13.95 -23.13
C GLN A 152 5.22 -14.03 -21.94
N ASP A 153 3.94 -14.34 -22.23
CA ASP A 153 2.90 -14.58 -21.23
C ASP A 153 3.30 -15.73 -20.28
N GLN A 154 3.14 -15.51 -18.98
CA GLN A 154 3.41 -16.49 -17.92
C GLN A 154 2.14 -17.06 -17.33
N ILE A 155 1.22 -16.18 -16.97
CA ILE A 155 -0.08 -16.53 -16.40
C ILE A 155 -1.13 -15.56 -16.94
N THR A 156 -2.35 -16.06 -17.07
CA THR A 156 -3.50 -15.28 -17.54
C THR A 156 -4.72 -15.62 -16.68
N GLY A 157 -5.65 -14.68 -16.57
CA GLY A 157 -6.93 -14.84 -15.91
C GLY A 157 -8.06 -14.14 -16.67
N GLY A 158 -9.29 -14.55 -16.44
CA GLY A 158 -10.47 -14.05 -17.16
C GLY A 158 -11.71 -14.91 -16.93
N ASN A 159 -12.78 -14.63 -17.69
CA ASN A 159 -14.09 -15.27 -17.56
C ASN A 159 -14.73 -15.07 -16.18
N TYR A 160 -14.68 -13.85 -15.67
CA TYR A 160 -15.20 -13.54 -14.34
C TYR A 160 -16.72 -13.39 -14.33
N ALA A 161 -17.34 -13.78 -13.21
CA ALA A 161 -18.72 -13.41 -12.95
C ALA A 161 -18.82 -11.91 -12.65
N SER A 162 -19.86 -11.24 -13.16
CA SER A 162 -20.14 -9.83 -12.91
C SER A 162 -20.45 -9.53 -11.43
N ASN A 163 -20.20 -8.29 -11.02
CA ASN A 163 -20.50 -7.72 -9.70
C ASN A 163 -19.95 -8.53 -8.53
N ARG A 164 -18.74 -9.09 -8.69
CA ARG A 164 -18.17 -9.99 -7.71
C ARG A 164 -16.67 -9.77 -7.57
N ALA A 165 -16.19 -9.88 -6.33
CA ALA A 165 -14.78 -9.93 -6.05
C ALA A 165 -14.22 -11.34 -6.34
N HIS A 166 -13.11 -11.37 -7.08
CA HIS A 166 -12.29 -12.54 -7.38
C HIS A 166 -10.90 -12.29 -6.83
N THR A 167 -10.24 -13.33 -6.35
CA THR A 167 -8.85 -13.22 -5.87
C THR A 167 -8.09 -14.46 -6.28
N GLU A 168 -7.00 -14.24 -6.99
CA GLU A 168 -6.15 -15.30 -7.52
C GLU A 168 -4.72 -15.13 -7.03
N ARG A 169 -4.02 -16.26 -6.92
CA ARG A 169 -2.70 -16.36 -6.29
C ARG A 169 -1.83 -17.31 -7.09
N TYR A 170 -0.62 -16.87 -7.42
CA TYR A 170 0.34 -17.61 -8.25
C TYR A 170 1.77 -17.41 -7.74
N CYS A 171 2.64 -18.35 -8.06
CA CYS A 171 4.08 -18.09 -8.09
C CYS A 171 4.43 -17.69 -9.51
N ILE A 172 5.06 -16.52 -9.66
CA ILE A 172 5.54 -16.05 -10.96
C ILE A 172 7.07 -16.01 -10.95
N PRO A 173 7.72 -16.30 -12.08
CA PRO A 173 9.17 -16.14 -12.21
C PRO A 173 9.66 -14.74 -11.82
N ASN A 174 10.90 -14.65 -11.35
CA ASN A 174 11.53 -13.37 -11.00
C ASN A 174 11.66 -12.40 -12.19
N ASP A 175 11.65 -12.91 -13.43
CA ASP A 175 11.71 -12.13 -14.67
C ASP A 175 10.33 -11.75 -15.25
N ALA A 176 9.24 -12.11 -14.56
CA ALA A 176 7.88 -11.67 -14.88
C ALA A 176 7.65 -10.24 -14.37
N CYS A 177 7.44 -9.29 -15.27
CA CYS A 177 7.63 -7.88 -14.96
C CYS A 177 6.45 -6.98 -15.28
N THR A 178 5.50 -7.45 -16.10
CA THR A 178 4.38 -6.62 -16.52
C THR A 178 3.07 -7.32 -16.20
N PHE A 179 2.21 -6.67 -15.41
CA PHE A 179 0.81 -7.04 -15.30
C PHE A 179 -0.01 -6.15 -16.23
N GLU A 180 -0.89 -6.75 -17.03
CA GLU A 180 -1.83 -6.02 -17.87
C GLU A 180 -3.23 -6.58 -17.65
N ILE A 181 -4.16 -5.69 -17.33
CA ILE A 181 -5.59 -5.98 -17.29
C ILE A 181 -6.26 -5.34 -18.49
N SER A 182 -7.18 -6.07 -19.10
CA SER A 182 -7.88 -5.68 -20.31
C SER A 182 -9.38 -5.84 -20.15
N ASP A 183 -10.08 -4.96 -20.85
CA ASP A 183 -11.51 -4.96 -21.00
C ASP A 183 -11.86 -4.99 -22.49
N GLU A 184 -12.72 -5.93 -22.89
CA GLU A 184 -13.00 -6.21 -24.31
C GLU A 184 -13.72 -5.06 -25.02
N TYR A 185 -14.58 -4.33 -24.32
CA TYR A 185 -15.41 -3.27 -24.90
C TYR A 185 -14.83 -1.87 -24.69
N GLY A 186 -13.83 -1.73 -23.82
CA GLY A 186 -12.97 -0.57 -23.70
C GLY A 186 -13.57 0.58 -22.90
N ASP A 187 -14.61 0.31 -22.13
CA ASP A 187 -15.17 1.21 -21.12
C ASP A 187 -14.58 0.99 -19.72
N GLY A 188 -13.71 -0.03 -19.59
CA GLY A 188 -13.02 -0.35 -18.35
C GLY A 188 -13.96 -0.97 -17.34
N MET A 189 -13.55 -0.99 -16.07
CA MET A 189 -14.37 -1.58 -15.00
C MET A 189 -15.04 -0.52 -14.11
N CYS A 190 -14.87 0.77 -14.42
CA CYS A 190 -15.47 1.88 -13.66
C CYS A 190 -15.64 3.12 -14.55
N CYS A 191 -16.67 3.96 -14.39
CA CYS A 191 -17.69 3.98 -13.32
C CYS A 191 -19.12 4.14 -13.84
N ASN A 192 -19.29 4.19 -15.16
CA ASN A 192 -20.59 4.44 -15.78
C ASN A 192 -21.48 3.20 -15.79
N PHE A 193 -20.88 2.01 -15.78
CA PHE A 193 -21.58 0.73 -15.87
C PHE A 193 -21.31 -0.21 -14.68
N GLY A 194 -20.90 0.37 -13.55
CA GLY A 194 -20.66 -0.34 -12.29
C GLY A 194 -19.36 0.14 -11.64
N ASN A 195 -19.10 -0.31 -10.41
CA ASN A 195 -17.92 0.07 -9.64
C ASN A 195 -17.02 -1.15 -9.48
N GLY A 196 -16.26 -1.46 -10.51
CA GLY A 196 -15.20 -2.45 -10.50
C GLY A 196 -13.83 -1.83 -10.25
N SER A 197 -12.90 -2.65 -9.77
CA SER A 197 -11.53 -2.26 -9.45
C SER A 197 -10.61 -3.46 -9.46
N TYR A 198 -9.30 -3.22 -9.58
CA TYR A 198 -8.28 -4.23 -9.38
C TYR A 198 -7.18 -3.70 -8.46
N GLU A 199 -6.50 -4.63 -7.79
CA GLU A 199 -5.26 -4.38 -7.08
C GLU A 199 -4.33 -5.59 -7.25
N VAL A 200 -3.03 -5.31 -7.34
CA VAL A 200 -1.99 -6.31 -7.63
C VAL A 200 -0.90 -6.23 -6.58
N TRP A 201 -0.43 -7.38 -6.12
CA TRP A 201 0.64 -7.48 -5.12
C TRP A 201 1.74 -8.45 -5.55
N ILE A 202 2.97 -8.11 -5.17
CA ILE A 202 4.13 -9.00 -5.20
C ILE A 202 4.71 -9.10 -3.80
N ASN A 203 4.91 -10.33 -3.30
CA ASN A 203 5.42 -10.58 -1.95
C ASN A 203 4.66 -9.79 -0.87
N ASN A 204 3.34 -9.67 -1.05
CA ASN A 204 2.42 -8.94 -0.19
C ASN A 204 2.59 -7.40 -0.19
N MET A 205 3.44 -6.84 -1.06
CA MET A 205 3.54 -5.40 -1.32
C MET A 205 2.64 -5.02 -2.50
N SER A 206 1.78 -4.01 -2.34
CA SER A 206 0.94 -3.51 -3.42
C SER A 206 1.81 -2.87 -4.51
N LYS A 207 1.59 -3.27 -5.77
CA LYS A 207 2.31 -2.74 -6.94
C LYS A 207 1.50 -1.73 -7.73
N GLY A 208 0.18 -1.83 -7.65
CA GLY A 208 -0.71 -0.92 -8.32
C GLY A 208 -2.16 -1.34 -8.17
N SER A 209 -3.03 -0.34 -8.23
CA SER A 209 -4.47 -0.50 -8.19
C SER A 209 -5.11 0.44 -9.20
N GLY A 210 -6.34 0.12 -9.60
CA GLY A 210 -7.06 0.91 -10.59
C GLY A 210 -8.45 0.35 -10.90
N GLY A 211 -9.09 0.91 -11.92
CA GLY A 211 -10.42 0.49 -12.36
C GLY A 211 -10.97 1.38 -13.48
N ALA A 212 -10.57 2.66 -13.49
CA ALA A 212 -10.86 3.60 -14.57
C ALA A 212 -9.77 3.52 -15.65
N PHE A 213 -10.00 2.70 -16.66
CA PHE A 213 -9.18 2.63 -17.87
C PHE A 213 -10.07 2.46 -19.11
N GLY A 214 -9.53 2.64 -20.30
CA GLY A 214 -10.26 2.34 -21.55
C GLY A 214 -10.20 0.83 -21.82
N SER A 215 -9.42 0.43 -22.81
CA SER A 215 -9.26 -0.99 -23.17
C SER A 215 -8.30 -1.78 -22.28
N SER A 216 -7.33 -1.13 -21.64
CA SER A 216 -6.40 -1.80 -20.73
C SER A 216 -5.71 -0.86 -19.74
N ALA A 217 -5.18 -1.43 -18.68
CA ALA A 217 -4.25 -0.80 -17.76
C ALA A 217 -3.05 -1.71 -17.48
N THR A 218 -1.90 -1.12 -17.21
CA THR A 218 -0.64 -1.83 -16.99
C THR A 218 -0.03 -1.44 -15.65
N VAL A 219 0.54 -2.42 -14.94
CA VAL A 219 1.27 -2.24 -13.69
C VAL A 219 2.65 -2.88 -13.83
N ASP A 220 3.69 -2.13 -13.46
CA ASP A 220 5.05 -2.64 -13.37
C ASP A 220 5.21 -3.48 -12.10
N LEU A 221 5.65 -4.73 -12.27
CA LEU A 221 5.90 -5.68 -11.19
C LEU A 221 7.39 -5.82 -10.86
N CYS A 222 8.29 -5.17 -11.60
CA CYS A 222 9.69 -5.16 -11.27
C CYS A 222 9.94 -4.18 -10.11
N ASP A 223 10.53 -4.66 -9.02
CA ASP A 223 11.15 -3.77 -8.04
C ASP A 223 12.48 -3.28 -8.60
N GLY A 224 12.47 -2.14 -9.28
CA GLY A 224 13.65 -1.33 -9.55
C GLY A 224 14.88 -2.09 -10.05
N MET A 225 14.73 -3.03 -10.98
CA MET A 225 15.83 -3.22 -11.92
C MET A 225 15.95 -1.91 -12.70
N PRO A 226 17.15 -1.34 -12.85
CA PRO A 226 17.31 -0.05 -13.50
C PRO A 226 16.66 -0.11 -14.87
N THR A 227 15.58 0.64 -15.06
CA THR A 227 14.97 0.83 -16.37
C THR A 227 16.10 1.32 -17.29
N PRO A 228 16.45 0.61 -18.37
CA PRO A 228 17.28 1.20 -19.40
C PRO A 228 16.57 2.48 -19.83
N ALA A 229 17.27 3.61 -19.71
CA ALA A 229 16.74 4.92 -20.10
C ALA A 229 16.02 4.80 -21.47
N PRO A 230 14.89 5.51 -21.68
CA PRO A 230 14.12 5.42 -22.90
C PRO A 230 15.04 5.51 -24.11
N VAL A 231 15.11 4.45 -24.91
CA VAL A 231 15.86 4.49 -26.17
C VAL A 231 15.14 5.51 -27.04
N ALA A 232 15.76 6.67 -27.22
CA ALA A 232 15.26 7.72 -28.09
C ALA A 232 14.89 7.12 -29.46
N PRO A 233 13.76 7.53 -30.07
CA PRO A 233 13.34 6.99 -31.35
C PRO A 233 14.48 7.12 -32.36
N VAL A 234 14.90 5.99 -32.92
CA VAL A 234 15.92 5.92 -33.96
C VAL A 234 15.44 6.74 -35.15
N THR A 235 15.97 7.96 -35.24
CA THR A 235 15.86 8.78 -36.44
C THR A 235 16.75 8.13 -37.49
N PRO A 236 16.24 7.75 -38.68
CA PRO A 236 17.06 7.19 -39.74
C PRO A 236 18.15 8.21 -40.12
N ALA A 237 19.41 7.81 -40.00
CA ALA A 237 20.55 8.63 -40.37
C ALA A 237 20.48 8.98 -41.88
N PRO A 238 20.80 10.22 -42.28
CA PRO A 238 20.82 10.61 -43.68
C PRO A 238 21.95 9.88 -44.43
N THR A 239 21.62 9.41 -45.63
CA THR A 239 22.51 8.72 -46.57
C THR A 239 23.72 9.59 -46.91
N LEU A 240 24.93 9.08 -46.66
CA LEU A 240 26.19 9.77 -47.01
C LEU A 240 26.44 9.76 -48.53
N PRO A 241 26.88 10.87 -49.15
CA PRO A 241 27.48 10.89 -50.48
C PRO A 241 28.96 10.44 -50.46
N PRO A 242 29.56 10.11 -51.61
CA PRO A 242 30.75 9.26 -51.68
C PRO A 242 32.07 9.98 -51.34
N THR A 243 33.01 9.12 -50.93
CA THR A 243 34.36 9.31 -50.41
C THR A 243 35.31 10.16 -51.28
N LEU A 244 36.15 10.95 -50.59
CA LEU A 244 37.41 11.51 -51.11
C LEU A 244 38.60 11.14 -50.21
N PRO A 245 39.85 11.14 -50.74
CA PRO A 245 40.99 10.35 -50.26
C PRO A 245 41.80 11.04 -49.15
N PRO A 246 42.81 10.37 -48.54
CA PRO A 246 43.20 10.59 -47.15
C PRO A 246 44.26 11.69 -47.01
N THR A 247 44.24 12.44 -45.90
CA THR A 247 45.41 13.24 -45.50
C THR A 247 45.50 13.45 -43.99
N MET A 248 46.62 12.96 -43.44
CA MET A 248 47.39 13.38 -42.26
C MET A 248 46.81 13.26 -40.84
N ALA A 249 47.37 12.29 -40.10
CA ALA A 249 48.09 12.35 -38.81
C ALA A 249 47.60 13.27 -37.65
N PRO A 250 47.80 12.84 -36.38
CA PRO A 250 46.81 12.96 -35.33
C PRO A 250 46.93 14.24 -34.49
N THR A 251 45.80 14.69 -33.95
CA THR A 251 45.75 15.59 -32.79
C THR A 251 45.44 14.75 -31.55
N PRO A 252 46.18 14.87 -30.44
CA PRO A 252 45.88 14.08 -29.23
C PRO A 252 44.55 14.55 -28.61
N LEU A 253 43.72 13.57 -28.26
CA LEU A 253 42.47 13.76 -27.54
C LEU A 253 42.74 14.38 -26.15
N PRO A 254 41.90 15.31 -25.67
CA PRO A 254 42.04 15.84 -24.33
C PRO A 254 41.89 14.74 -23.28
N THR A 255 42.72 14.85 -22.26
CA THR A 255 42.74 14.01 -21.05
C THR A 255 41.33 13.89 -20.46
N PRO A 256 40.81 12.67 -20.19
CA PRO A 256 39.56 12.53 -19.48
C PRO A 256 39.70 13.09 -18.07
N ALA A 257 38.68 13.84 -17.65
CA ALA A 257 38.56 14.39 -16.31
C ALA A 257 38.67 13.30 -15.22
N PRO A 258 39.07 13.64 -13.98
CA PRO A 258 39.28 12.67 -12.93
C PRO A 258 38.00 11.87 -12.69
N VAL A 259 38.09 10.56 -12.81
CA VAL A 259 37.02 9.64 -12.40
C VAL A 259 36.83 9.83 -10.90
N ALA A 260 35.66 10.32 -10.52
CA ALA A 260 35.24 10.37 -9.13
C ALA A 260 35.37 8.97 -8.51
N PRO A 261 35.87 8.84 -7.27
CA PRO A 261 36.07 7.53 -6.65
C PRO A 261 34.72 6.81 -6.63
N THR A 262 34.67 5.64 -7.25
CA THR A 262 33.56 4.71 -7.14
C THR A 262 33.52 4.28 -5.68
N ILE A 263 32.63 4.91 -4.89
CA ILE A 263 32.29 4.41 -3.57
C ILE A 263 31.57 3.08 -3.82
N LEU A 264 32.14 2.02 -3.26
CA LEU A 264 31.55 0.69 -3.24
C LEU A 264 30.11 0.82 -2.76
N ALA A 265 29.15 0.38 -3.56
CA ALA A 265 27.79 0.18 -3.10
C ALA A 265 27.84 -0.72 -1.85
N PRO A 266 27.23 -0.31 -0.73
CA PRO A 266 27.20 -1.14 0.46
C PRO A 266 26.47 -2.44 0.13
N THR A 267 27.14 -3.53 0.47
CA THR A 267 26.69 -4.90 0.33
C THR A 267 25.35 -5.11 1.05
N LEU A 268 24.46 -5.84 0.37
CA LEU A 268 23.22 -6.41 0.89
C LEU A 268 23.37 -6.92 2.34
N SER A 269 22.36 -6.63 3.18
CA SER A 269 22.11 -7.12 4.57
C SER A 269 22.48 -6.23 5.76
N ASP A 270 22.52 -4.91 5.62
CA ASP A 270 22.47 -4.07 6.82
C ASP A 270 21.08 -4.15 7.46
N PRO A 271 20.96 -4.47 8.77
CA PRO A 271 19.68 -4.47 9.46
C PRO A 271 19.11 -3.05 9.47
N CYS A 272 17.92 -2.88 8.91
CA CYS A 272 17.21 -1.62 8.91
C CYS A 272 16.06 -1.60 9.91
N VAL A 273 15.65 -0.39 10.27
CA VAL A 273 14.46 -0.12 11.04
C VAL A 273 13.48 0.63 10.17
N ASN A 274 12.20 0.23 10.23
CA ASN A 274 11.14 0.93 9.53
C ASN A 274 10.82 2.22 10.30
N VAL A 275 11.04 3.34 9.64
CA VAL A 275 10.59 4.65 10.09
C VAL A 275 9.32 5.01 9.32
N GLN A 276 8.36 5.61 10.00
CA GLN A 276 7.17 6.15 9.37
C GLN A 276 7.34 7.65 9.20
N VAL A 277 7.30 8.11 7.96
CA VAL A 277 7.29 9.52 7.58
C VAL A 277 5.85 9.91 7.25
N SER A 278 5.31 10.86 8.00
CA SER A 278 4.05 11.51 7.72
C SER A 278 4.30 12.94 7.30
N ILE A 279 3.68 13.35 6.19
CA ILE A 279 3.69 14.72 5.65
C ILE A 279 2.24 15.13 5.44
N GLY A 280 1.73 16.04 6.26
CA GLY A 280 0.54 16.82 5.96
C GLY A 280 0.90 17.93 4.99
N THR A 281 0.34 17.89 3.78
CA THR A 281 0.48 19.00 2.82
C THR A 281 -0.49 20.12 3.17
N ASP A 282 -0.15 21.35 2.79
CA ASP A 282 -1.00 22.53 2.89
C ASP A 282 -1.73 22.79 1.55
N ASP A 283 -2.07 24.04 1.22
CA ASP A 283 -2.70 24.40 -0.05
C ASP A 283 -1.75 24.25 -1.27
N TYR A 284 -0.44 24.05 -1.06
CA TYR A 284 0.63 24.00 -2.07
C TYR A 284 1.50 22.73 -1.93
N PRO A 285 0.91 21.53 -2.11
CA PRO A 285 1.58 20.25 -1.87
C PRO A 285 2.82 20.03 -2.75
N ASP A 286 2.83 20.58 -3.96
CA ASP A 286 3.91 20.39 -4.94
C ASP A 286 5.23 21.07 -4.53
N GLU A 287 5.18 21.94 -3.53
CA GLU A 287 6.32 22.68 -2.99
C GLU A 287 7.02 21.92 -1.85
N THR A 288 6.35 20.90 -1.28
CA THR A 288 6.87 20.10 -0.17
C THR A 288 7.70 18.91 -0.65
N GLU A 289 8.93 18.81 -0.19
CA GLU A 289 9.76 17.61 -0.29
C GLU A 289 10.44 17.29 1.03
N TRP A 290 10.84 16.03 1.22
CA TRP A 290 11.60 15.63 2.40
C TRP A 290 12.67 14.60 2.07
N SER A 291 13.68 14.53 2.94
CA SER A 291 14.74 13.53 2.85
C SER A 291 15.27 13.12 4.22
N ILE A 292 15.74 11.89 4.31
CA ILE A 292 16.57 11.40 5.41
C ILE A 292 17.98 11.20 4.86
N THR A 293 18.95 11.94 5.41
CA THR A 293 20.35 11.87 4.99
C THR A 293 21.24 11.33 6.11
N ASP A 294 22.29 10.59 5.75
CA ASP A 294 23.33 10.21 6.71
C ASP A 294 24.23 11.42 7.09
N LYS A 295 25.15 11.21 8.04
CA LYS A 295 26.08 12.27 8.49
C LYS A 295 27.03 12.76 7.39
N GLU A 296 27.21 11.98 6.32
CA GLU A 296 28.00 12.34 5.14
C GLU A 296 27.19 13.13 4.10
N GLY A 297 25.87 13.27 4.29
CA GLY A 297 24.95 13.95 3.38
C GLY A 297 24.38 13.06 2.28
N THR A 298 24.57 11.75 2.37
CA THR A 298 23.99 10.78 1.42
C THR A 298 22.51 10.63 1.71
N VAL A 299 21.66 10.83 0.70
CA VAL A 299 20.21 10.59 0.80
C VAL A 299 19.96 9.09 0.90
N ILE A 300 19.29 8.67 1.98
CA ILE A 300 18.91 7.28 2.22
C ILE A 300 17.51 7.01 1.67
N VAL A 301 16.56 7.89 2.00
CA VAL A 301 15.17 7.87 1.53
C VAL A 301 14.66 9.30 1.37
N SER A 302 13.70 9.51 0.48
CA SER A 302 13.10 10.81 0.21
C SER A 302 11.67 10.71 -0.31
N GLY A 303 10.94 11.82 -0.26
CA GLY A 303 9.61 11.94 -0.84
C GLY A 303 9.37 13.34 -1.40
N ASN A 304 8.71 13.40 -2.55
CA ASN A 304 8.35 14.62 -3.27
C ASN A 304 7.14 14.35 -4.19
N GLY A 305 6.72 15.37 -4.94
CA GLY A 305 5.72 15.24 -5.99
C GLY A 305 4.28 15.11 -5.48
N TYR A 306 3.99 15.67 -4.30
CA TYR A 306 2.64 15.69 -3.77
C TYR A 306 1.75 16.62 -4.61
N THR A 307 0.54 16.16 -4.94
CA THR A 307 -0.40 16.92 -5.80
C THR A 307 -1.74 17.20 -5.13
N THR A 308 -1.96 16.61 -3.96
CA THR A 308 -3.23 16.70 -3.23
C THR A 308 -3.03 17.60 -2.02
N ARG A 309 -3.90 18.60 -1.89
CA ARG A 309 -3.84 19.64 -0.86
C ARG A 309 -4.43 19.16 0.46
N ASN A 310 -3.94 19.66 1.58
CA ASN A 310 -4.53 19.47 2.91
C ASN A 310 -4.79 17.99 3.26
N ILE A 311 -3.86 17.11 2.91
CA ILE A 311 -3.95 15.68 3.22
C ILE A 311 -2.66 15.16 3.83
N GLU A 312 -2.79 14.17 4.71
CA GLU A 312 -1.66 13.47 5.30
C GLU A 312 -1.21 12.32 4.38
N HIS A 313 0.05 12.36 3.98
CA HIS A 313 0.73 11.31 3.24
C HIS A 313 1.64 10.53 4.20
N ILE A 314 1.42 9.22 4.29
CA ILE A 314 2.18 8.33 5.17
C ILE A 314 3.02 7.37 4.30
N LYS A 315 4.31 7.29 4.61
CA LYS A 315 5.25 6.35 3.99
C LYS A 315 6.04 5.60 5.06
N ASP A 316 6.15 4.29 4.91
CA ASP A 316 7.04 3.45 5.70
C ASP A 316 8.33 3.21 4.94
N GLU A 317 9.46 3.56 5.55
CA GLU A 317 10.77 3.59 4.90
C GLU A 317 11.80 2.82 5.73
N CYS A 318 12.64 2.03 5.06
CA CYS A 318 13.67 1.21 5.70
C CYS A 318 14.97 2.02 5.81
N VAL A 319 15.36 2.40 7.03
CA VAL A 319 16.58 3.17 7.31
C VAL A 319 17.59 2.30 8.08
N PRO A 320 18.86 2.19 7.66
CA PRO A 320 19.84 1.36 8.35
C PRO A 320 19.98 1.68 9.85
N THR A 321 20.14 0.65 10.68
CA THR A 321 20.27 0.84 12.13
C THR A 321 21.66 1.30 12.56
N GLY A 322 21.76 1.93 13.74
CA GLY A 322 23.04 2.26 14.37
C GLY A 322 23.78 3.47 13.78
N ARG A 323 23.11 4.29 12.96
CA ARG A 323 23.68 5.50 12.36
C ARG A 323 22.91 6.74 12.81
N ILE A 324 23.52 7.91 12.59
CA ILE A 324 22.90 9.21 12.85
C ILE A 324 22.40 9.76 11.53
N TYR A 325 21.18 10.30 11.56
CA TYR A 325 20.49 10.82 10.39
C TYR A 325 20.01 12.24 10.60
N THR A 326 19.88 12.98 9.50
CA THR A 326 19.21 14.27 9.43
C THR A 326 17.92 14.09 8.65
N PHE A 327 16.79 14.42 9.28
CA PHE A 327 15.51 14.53 8.58
C PHE A 327 15.29 15.99 8.18
N THR A 328 15.10 16.21 6.89
CA THR A 328 14.91 17.53 6.31
C THR A 328 13.57 17.56 5.61
N VAL A 329 12.75 18.55 5.94
CA VAL A 329 11.58 18.94 5.14
C VAL A 329 11.93 20.26 4.48
N LEU A 330 11.76 20.32 3.18
CA LEU A 330 12.00 21.49 2.36
C LEU A 330 10.67 21.93 1.78
N ASP A 331 10.51 23.24 1.78
CA ASP A 331 9.48 23.93 1.06
C ASP A 331 10.18 24.82 0.01
N ALA A 332 9.78 24.67 -1.25
CA ALA A 332 10.48 25.27 -2.39
C ALA A 332 10.39 26.80 -2.43
N TYR A 333 9.32 27.40 -1.86
CA TYR A 333 9.09 28.84 -1.88
C TYR A 333 9.46 29.54 -0.56
N GLY A 334 9.75 28.78 0.49
CA GLY A 334 10.38 29.23 1.72
C GLY A 334 9.42 29.90 2.70
N ASP A 335 8.12 29.78 2.51
CA ASP A 335 7.10 30.14 3.49
C ASP A 335 6.80 29.00 4.47
N GLY A 336 7.26 27.78 4.15
CA GLY A 336 7.12 26.61 5.00
C GLY A 336 5.73 26.01 4.88
N ILE A 337 5.57 24.78 5.37
CA ILE A 337 4.34 24.00 5.17
C ILE A 337 3.16 24.44 6.07
N CYS A 338 3.26 25.55 6.81
CA CYS A 338 2.22 26.10 7.69
C CYS A 338 2.52 27.59 7.96
N CYS A 339 1.57 28.50 8.17
CA CYS A 339 0.13 28.30 8.42
C CYS A 339 -0.78 29.30 7.68
N ASP A 340 -0.19 30.26 6.96
CA ASP A 340 -0.94 31.30 6.28
C ASP A 340 -1.69 30.78 5.04
N TYR A 341 -1.29 29.61 4.52
CA TYR A 341 -1.83 28.98 3.32
C TYR A 341 -2.16 27.49 3.51
N GLY A 342 -2.71 27.14 4.67
CA GLY A 342 -3.06 25.77 5.04
C GLY A 342 -2.21 25.26 6.19
N GLU A 343 -2.70 24.20 6.84
CA GLU A 343 -2.08 23.61 8.03
C GLU A 343 -1.37 22.31 7.62
N GLY A 344 -0.21 22.45 6.98
CA GLY A 344 0.68 21.32 6.74
C GLY A 344 1.45 20.96 8.01
N SER A 345 1.96 19.74 8.03
CA SER A 345 2.67 19.19 9.19
C SER A 345 3.67 18.12 8.75
N TYR A 346 4.65 17.84 9.58
CA TYR A 346 5.53 16.69 9.38
C TYR A 346 5.65 15.88 10.66
N LYS A 347 5.83 14.57 10.52
CA LYS A 347 6.06 13.67 11.64
C LYS A 347 6.95 12.50 11.22
N LEU A 348 8.00 12.25 11.99
CA LEU A 348 8.86 11.08 11.87
C LEU A 348 8.71 10.18 13.10
N SER A 349 8.33 8.93 12.90
CA SER A 349 8.07 7.97 13.97
C SER A 349 8.87 6.66 13.79
N LEU A 350 9.28 6.06 14.91
CA LEU A 350 9.80 4.68 14.97
C LEU A 350 8.79 3.86 15.78
N GLY A 351 7.99 3.03 15.12
CA GLY A 351 6.83 2.41 15.76
C GLY A 351 5.86 3.46 16.32
N GLU A 352 5.44 3.33 17.58
CA GLU A 352 4.50 4.26 18.23
C GLU A 352 5.14 5.58 18.71
N THR A 353 6.47 5.70 18.68
CA THR A 353 7.17 6.88 19.22
C THR A 353 7.44 7.90 18.11
N ALA A 354 6.89 9.10 18.25
CA ALA A 354 7.25 10.24 17.41
C ALA A 354 8.53 10.89 17.94
N PHE A 355 9.54 11.03 17.08
CA PHE A 355 10.83 11.63 17.45
C PHE A 355 10.95 13.06 16.94
N ILE A 356 10.29 13.37 15.83
CA ILE A 356 10.27 14.69 15.20
C ILE A 356 8.84 14.95 14.76
N GLN A 357 8.29 16.11 15.11
CA GLN A 357 7.01 16.59 14.60
C GLN A 357 6.99 18.12 14.60
N GLY A 358 6.25 18.71 13.67
CA GLY A 358 6.14 20.16 13.55
C GLY A 358 5.04 20.59 12.62
#